data_AF-A0A962XQC8-F1
#
_entry.id   AF-A0A962XQC8-F1
#
_cell.length_a   1.000
_cell.length_b   1.000
_cell.length_c   1.000
_cell.angle_alpha   90.00
_cell.angle_beta   90.00
_cell.angle_gamma   90.00
#
_symmetry.space_group_name_H-M   'P 1'
#
loop_
_entity.id
_entity.type
_entity.pdbx_description
1 polymer ?
#
loop_
_entity_poly.entity_id
_entity_poly.type
_entity_poly.pdbx_seq_one_letter_code
_entity_poly.pdbx_strand_id
1 'polypeptide(L)'
;MKESVDMNIAAEVVMLLARLGVRDARCLRIYQDAVRQAIEHETGGQEEPDWSALPTMLQRQLVLLETSLRDSAARRSPVAAAQSADADPTVPTEDKAARNPARRRPLSSGHAPEVRSMEEKLHDERLPIQQLLREDCVHVGLIDPKTAERLVGNMTGKTSRDAELEIVEHLRQHLQDQVKGFIRKAKGGPWGDPRTQEDLRKDIHAARSVRSVLMLARQVVKEYQTWEQEHGRHGILGLFSPRRKLAR
;
A
#
# COMPACT_ATOMS: atom_id res chain seq x y z
N MET A 1 37.05 -16.05 15.50
CA MET A 1 35.94 -16.87 14.93
C MET A 1 34.84 -16.02 14.32
N LYS A 2 34.29 -15.03 15.04
CA LYS A 2 33.24 -14.14 14.51
C LYS A 2 33.61 -13.45 13.18
N GLU A 3 34.86 -12.99 13.03
CA GLU A 3 35.38 -12.42 11.78
C GLU A 3 35.44 -13.41 10.61
N SER A 4 35.71 -14.69 10.88
CA SER A 4 35.72 -15.74 9.85
C SER A 4 34.31 -16.06 9.36
N VAL A 5 33.31 -15.94 10.22
CA VAL A 5 31.91 -16.11 9.88
C VAL A 5 31.43 -14.94 9.03
N ASP A 6 31.80 -13.71 9.40
CA ASP A 6 31.45 -12.51 8.65
C ASP A 6 32.05 -12.50 7.24
N MET A 7 33.33 -12.91 7.09
CA MET A 7 33.94 -13.06 5.77
C MET A 7 33.25 -14.12 4.92
N ASN A 8 32.81 -15.23 5.52
CA ASN A 8 32.16 -16.32 4.80
C ASN A 8 30.75 -15.92 4.33
N ILE A 9 29.97 -15.27 5.20
CA ILE A 9 28.66 -14.68 4.85
C ILE A 9 28.82 -13.65 3.73
N ALA A 10 29.83 -12.77 3.85
CA ALA A 10 30.08 -11.74 2.85
C ALA A 10 30.39 -12.34 1.47
N ALA A 11 31.28 -13.34 1.41
CA ALA A 11 31.67 -14.00 0.17
C ALA A 11 30.48 -14.69 -0.52
N GLU A 12 29.67 -15.43 0.23
CA GLU A 12 28.52 -16.16 -0.32
C GLU A 12 27.41 -15.23 -0.82
N VAL A 13 27.12 -14.14 -0.09
CA VAL A 13 26.15 -13.13 -0.53
C VAL A 13 26.65 -12.41 -1.79
N VAL A 14 27.94 -12.09 -1.88
CA VAL A 14 28.54 -11.49 -3.10
C VAL A 14 28.36 -12.44 -4.29
N MET A 15 28.66 -13.73 -4.13
CA MET A 15 28.52 -14.73 -5.20
C MET A 15 27.07 -14.90 -5.65
N LEU A 16 26.12 -14.90 -4.71
CA LEU A 16 24.68 -15.01 -5.00
C LEU A 16 24.17 -13.80 -5.79
N LEU A 17 24.55 -12.59 -5.37
CA LEU A 17 24.16 -11.35 -6.06
C LEU A 17 24.80 -11.25 -7.45
N ALA A 18 26.07 -11.66 -7.58
CA ALA A 18 26.74 -11.73 -8.88
C ALA A 18 26.04 -12.72 -9.83
N ARG A 19 25.60 -13.88 -9.34
CA ARG A 19 24.85 -14.87 -10.12
C ARG A 19 23.49 -14.34 -10.58
N LEU A 20 22.85 -13.49 -9.78
CA LEU A 20 21.57 -12.85 -10.09
C LEU A 20 21.73 -11.54 -10.89
N GLY A 21 22.96 -11.16 -11.26
CA GLY A 21 23.23 -9.94 -12.03
C GLY A 21 23.05 -8.63 -11.26
N VAL A 22 22.93 -8.70 -9.92
CA VAL A 22 22.77 -7.52 -9.06
C VAL A 22 24.15 -6.92 -8.77
N ARG A 23 24.42 -5.75 -9.33
CA ARG A 23 25.73 -5.07 -9.23
C ARG A 23 25.77 -3.86 -8.28
N ASP A 24 24.67 -3.58 -7.58
CA ASP A 24 24.62 -2.43 -6.68
C ASP A 24 25.33 -2.73 -5.36
N ALA A 25 26.45 -2.03 -5.12
CA ALA A 25 27.26 -2.14 -3.90
C ALA A 25 26.51 -1.71 -2.62
N ARG A 26 25.45 -0.88 -2.73
CA ARG A 26 24.63 -0.48 -1.58
C ARG A 26 23.69 -1.60 -1.15
N CYS A 27 23.15 -2.35 -2.12
CA CYS A 27 22.32 -3.52 -1.85
C CYS A 27 23.12 -4.65 -1.19
N LEU A 28 24.39 -4.79 -1.53
CA LEU A 28 25.28 -5.81 -1.00
C LEU A 28 25.41 -5.75 0.53
N ARG A 29 25.58 -4.54 1.10
CA ARG A 29 25.61 -4.36 2.57
C ARG A 29 24.28 -4.71 3.22
N ILE A 30 23.17 -4.29 2.61
CA ILE A 30 21.82 -4.56 3.13
C ILE A 30 21.54 -6.07 3.20
N TYR A 31 21.92 -6.81 2.16
CA TYR A 31 21.71 -8.26 2.12
C TYR A 31 22.68 -9.03 3.03
N GLN A 32 23.93 -8.55 3.17
CA GLN A 32 24.88 -9.11 4.14
C GLN A 32 24.38 -8.93 5.58
N ASP A 33 23.90 -7.73 5.92
CA ASP A 33 23.36 -7.44 7.25
C ASP A 33 22.10 -8.26 7.54
N ALA A 34 21.23 -8.46 6.54
CA ALA A 34 20.03 -9.28 6.66
C ALA A 34 20.35 -10.77 6.94
N VAL A 35 21.29 -11.36 6.18
CA VAL A 35 21.71 -12.76 6.38
C VAL A 35 22.42 -12.92 7.73
N ARG A 36 23.24 -11.94 8.12
CA ARG A 36 23.91 -11.94 9.43
C ARG A 36 22.93 -11.90 10.59
N GLN A 37 21.94 -11.02 10.53
CA GLN A 37 20.91 -10.91 11.58
C GLN A 37 20.04 -12.16 11.66
N ALA A 38 19.74 -12.82 10.54
CA ALA A 38 18.99 -14.06 10.54
C ALA A 38 19.77 -15.20 11.22
N ILE A 39 21.08 -15.31 10.96
CA ILE A 39 21.96 -16.29 11.61
C ILE A 39 22.12 -15.96 13.11
N GLU A 40 22.30 -14.69 13.48
CA GLU A 40 22.39 -14.25 14.88
C GLU A 40 21.08 -14.50 15.64
N HIS A 41 19.91 -14.42 14.99
CA HIS A 41 18.62 -14.75 15.59
C HIS A 41 18.42 -16.26 15.77
N GLU A 42 18.86 -17.08 14.82
CA GLU A 42 18.80 -18.54 14.94
C GLU A 42 19.79 -19.10 15.97
N THR A 43 20.93 -18.41 16.18
CA THR A 43 21.95 -18.80 17.18
C THR A 43 21.75 -18.16 18.56
N GLY A 44 21.05 -17.03 18.65
CA GLY A 44 20.90 -16.21 19.86
C GLY A 44 20.10 -16.81 21.01
N GLY A 45 19.62 -18.05 20.89
CA GLY A 45 18.90 -18.80 21.93
C GLY A 45 19.72 -19.85 22.66
N GLN A 46 20.99 -20.08 22.30
CA GLN A 46 21.85 -21.10 22.91
C GLN A 46 23.06 -20.46 23.62
N GLU A 47 23.37 -20.93 24.84
CA GLU A 47 24.51 -20.46 25.64
C GLU A 47 25.87 -20.74 24.98
N GLU A 48 25.95 -21.77 24.13
CA GLU A 48 27.03 -21.96 23.16
C GLU A 48 26.44 -22.12 21.74
N PRO A 49 26.71 -21.18 20.83
CA PRO A 49 26.27 -21.31 19.44
C PRO A 49 26.99 -22.49 18.78
N ASP A 50 26.22 -23.44 18.24
CA ASP A 50 26.77 -24.53 17.45
C ASP A 50 27.18 -24.03 16.05
N TRP A 51 28.41 -23.50 15.98
CA TRP A 51 29.00 -22.99 14.75
C TRP A 51 29.25 -24.08 13.69
N SER A 52 29.15 -25.36 14.05
CA SER A 52 29.27 -26.47 13.08
C SER A 52 28.05 -26.54 12.15
N ALA A 53 26.88 -26.05 12.60
CA ALA A 53 25.67 -25.95 11.82
C ALA A 53 25.62 -24.71 10.89
N LEU A 54 26.56 -23.76 11.06
CA LEU A 54 26.59 -22.50 10.31
C LEU A 54 26.50 -22.65 8.78
N PRO A 55 27.19 -23.61 8.12
CA PRO A 55 27.06 -23.78 6.67
C PRO A 55 25.63 -24.12 6.24
N THR A 56 24.91 -24.93 7.01
CA THR A 56 23.52 -25.31 6.71
C THR A 56 22.54 -24.16 6.92
N MET A 57 22.76 -23.35 7.97
CA MET A 57 21.96 -22.16 8.26
C MET A 57 22.18 -21.09 7.18
N LEU A 58 23.44 -20.84 6.81
CA LEU A 58 23.81 -19.91 5.75
C LEU A 58 23.18 -20.32 4.42
N GLN A 59 23.29 -21.59 4.04
CA GLN A 59 22.67 -22.12 2.82
C GLN A 59 21.14 -21.86 2.81
N ARG A 60 20.47 -22.10 3.94
CA ARG A 60 19.02 -21.88 4.08
C ARG A 60 18.65 -20.40 3.90
N GLN A 61 19.40 -19.51 4.54
CA GLN A 61 19.16 -18.07 4.45
C GLN A 61 19.44 -17.53 3.03
N LEU A 62 20.46 -18.05 2.35
CA LEU A 62 20.77 -17.70 0.96
C LEU A 62 19.68 -18.15 -0.01
N VAL A 63 19.08 -19.33 0.18
CA VAL A 63 17.95 -19.80 -0.64
C VAL A 63 16.74 -18.89 -0.47
N LEU A 64 16.40 -18.51 0.77
CA LEU A 64 15.30 -17.58 1.04
C LEU A 64 15.56 -16.22 0.40
N LEU A 65 16.78 -15.70 0.54
CA LEU A 65 17.20 -14.46 -0.09
C LEU A 65 17.04 -14.52 -1.62
N GLU A 66 17.53 -15.59 -2.26
CA GLU A 66 17.40 -15.78 -3.70
C GLU A 66 15.94 -15.82 -4.17
N THR A 67 15.07 -16.54 -3.47
CA THR A 67 13.64 -16.58 -3.82
C THR A 67 13.00 -15.20 -3.75
N SER A 68 13.29 -14.43 -2.70
CA SER A 68 12.75 -13.07 -2.53
C SER A 68 13.24 -12.10 -3.62
N LEU A 69 14.49 -12.25 -4.06
CA LEU A 69 15.08 -11.44 -5.11
C LEU A 69 14.49 -11.77 -6.49
N ARG A 70 14.25 -13.05 -6.78
CA ARG A 70 13.60 -13.49 -8.02
C ARG A 70 12.14 -13.04 -8.08
N ASP A 71 11.39 -13.16 -6.98
CA ASP A 71 10.01 -12.68 -6.90
C ASP A 71 9.94 -11.16 -7.08
N SER A 72 10.88 -10.42 -6.50
CA SER A 72 11.00 -8.98 -6.66
C SER A 72 11.34 -8.58 -8.10
N ALA A 73 12.19 -9.35 -8.78
CA ALA A 73 12.52 -9.13 -10.18
C ALA A 73 11.35 -9.44 -11.13
N ALA A 74 10.62 -10.54 -10.88
CA ALA A 74 9.43 -10.91 -11.64
C ALA A 74 8.32 -9.85 -11.54
N ARG A 75 8.12 -9.27 -10.35
CA ARG A 75 7.15 -8.19 -10.14
C ARG A 75 7.52 -6.87 -10.82
N ARG A 76 8.80 -6.65 -11.12
CA ARG A 76 9.27 -5.46 -11.86
C ARG A 76 9.13 -5.60 -13.39
N SER A 77 8.81 -6.80 -13.90
CA SER A 77 8.70 -7.06 -15.34
C SER A 77 7.29 -7.50 -15.77
N PRO A 78 6.28 -6.62 -15.63
CA PRO A 78 5.24 -6.58 -16.67
C PRO A 78 4.70 -5.16 -16.91
N VAL A 79 5.48 -4.23 -17.48
CA VAL A 79 4.99 -2.92 -17.93
C VAL A 79 5.66 -2.46 -19.24
N ALA A 80 6.01 -3.37 -20.15
CA ALA A 80 6.69 -3.01 -21.40
C ALA A 80 5.95 -3.41 -22.70
N ALA A 81 4.77 -4.03 -22.63
CA ALA A 81 4.13 -4.60 -23.82
C ALA A 81 2.75 -4.01 -24.22
N ALA A 82 2.25 -2.96 -23.56
CA ALA A 82 0.85 -2.53 -23.73
C ALA A 82 0.64 -1.07 -24.18
N GLN A 83 1.62 -0.43 -24.81
CA GLN A 83 1.44 0.92 -25.38
C GLN A 83 2.12 1.05 -26.74
N SER A 84 1.50 0.47 -27.78
CA SER A 84 1.77 0.79 -29.19
C SER A 84 0.60 0.32 -30.05
N ALA A 85 -0.43 1.16 -30.20
CA ALA A 85 -1.35 1.15 -31.34
C ALA A 85 -2.25 2.39 -31.26
N ASP A 86 -1.63 3.54 -31.51
CA ASP A 86 -2.28 4.73 -32.04
C ASP A 86 -2.37 4.56 -33.57
N ALA A 87 -3.54 4.79 -34.15
CA ALA A 87 -3.73 5.05 -35.58
C ALA A 87 -5.17 5.53 -35.83
N ASP A 88 -5.36 6.83 -35.73
CA ASP A 88 -6.36 7.58 -36.49
C ASP A 88 -6.03 7.53 -38.00
N PRO A 89 -7.01 7.63 -38.92
CA PRO A 89 -7.05 8.86 -39.73
C PRO A 89 -8.46 9.34 -40.19
N THR A 90 -8.70 10.64 -39.99
CA THR A 90 -9.04 11.70 -40.98
C THR A 90 -10.15 11.50 -42.07
N VAL A 91 -11.33 12.13 -41.88
CA VAL A 91 -12.08 13.18 -42.68
C VAL A 91 -12.32 12.99 -44.22
N PRO A 92 -13.31 13.60 -44.97
CA PRO A 92 -14.48 14.49 -44.69
C PRO A 92 -15.85 14.07 -45.35
N THR A 93 -16.93 14.85 -45.16
CA THR A 93 -17.71 15.60 -46.21
C THR A 93 -19.20 15.79 -45.85
N GLU A 94 -19.75 16.91 -46.32
CA GLU A 94 -20.95 17.67 -45.94
C GLU A 94 -22.32 17.15 -46.43
N ASP A 95 -23.36 17.70 -45.79
CA ASP A 95 -24.63 18.27 -46.30
C ASP A 95 -25.80 17.46 -46.91
N LYS A 96 -26.98 17.80 -46.35
CA LYS A 96 -28.33 17.99 -46.95
C LYS A 96 -29.23 16.81 -47.41
N ALA A 97 -30.34 16.71 -46.66
CA ALA A 97 -31.75 16.86 -47.08
C ALA A 97 -32.43 15.80 -48.00
N ALA A 98 -33.49 15.14 -47.46
CA ALA A 98 -34.85 14.95 -48.03
C ALA A 98 -35.63 13.87 -47.21
N ARG A 99 -36.78 14.18 -46.57
CA ARG A 99 -38.18 13.83 -46.98
C ARG A 99 -38.29 12.47 -47.71
N ASN A 100 -39.17 11.50 -47.40
CA ASN A 100 -40.49 11.49 -46.73
C ASN A 100 -40.89 10.00 -46.45
N PRO A 101 -42.08 9.71 -45.86
CA PRO A 101 -42.31 8.56 -44.99
C PRO A 101 -42.96 7.35 -45.69
N ALA A 102 -42.60 6.14 -45.27
CA ALA A 102 -43.33 4.93 -45.63
C ALA A 102 -43.48 3.99 -44.44
N ARG A 103 -44.69 3.99 -43.89
CA ARG A 103 -45.33 2.95 -43.07
C ARG A 103 -44.55 1.62 -42.98
N ARG A 104 -44.03 1.33 -41.80
CA ARG A 104 -43.88 -0.05 -41.32
C ARG A 104 -44.50 -0.15 -39.92
N ARG A 105 -45.46 -1.06 -39.79
CA ARG A 105 -46.17 -1.39 -38.55
C ARG A 105 -45.19 -1.91 -37.49
N PRO A 106 -45.50 -1.75 -36.18
CA PRO A 106 -44.58 -2.13 -35.12
C PRO A 106 -44.54 -3.66 -35.02
N LEU A 107 -43.36 -4.25 -35.25
CA LEU A 107 -43.08 -5.61 -34.81
C LEU A 107 -42.72 -5.53 -33.32
N SER A 108 -43.51 -6.22 -32.51
CA SER A 108 -43.29 -6.39 -31.08
C SER A 108 -42.01 -7.19 -30.86
N SER A 109 -40.88 -6.50 -30.82
CA SER A 109 -39.65 -7.02 -30.21
C SER A 109 -39.71 -6.61 -28.75
N GLY A 110 -40.32 -7.49 -27.94
CA GLY A 110 -40.46 -7.35 -26.49
C GLY A 110 -39.13 -7.43 -25.77
N HIS A 111 -38.27 -6.43 -25.96
CA HIS A 111 -37.29 -6.07 -24.95
C HIS A 111 -37.88 -4.88 -24.20
N ALA A 112 -38.74 -5.19 -23.23
CA ALA A 112 -39.05 -4.22 -22.20
C ALA A 112 -37.70 -3.90 -21.53
N PRO A 113 -37.21 -2.65 -21.54
CA PRO A 113 -36.05 -2.31 -20.75
C PRO A 113 -36.38 -2.73 -19.32
N GLU A 114 -35.52 -3.55 -18.72
CA GLU A 114 -35.64 -3.95 -17.33
C GLU A 114 -35.76 -2.66 -16.52
N VAL A 115 -36.97 -2.34 -16.06
CA VAL A 115 -37.26 -1.09 -15.35
C VAL A 115 -36.69 -1.27 -13.96
N ARG A 116 -35.36 -1.19 -13.86
CA ARG A 116 -34.66 -1.20 -12.59
C ARG A 116 -35.22 -0.08 -11.75
N SER A 117 -35.61 -0.42 -10.53
CA SER A 117 -36.06 0.56 -9.56
C SER A 117 -35.00 1.65 -9.40
N MET A 118 -35.41 2.88 -9.13
CA MET A 118 -34.45 3.96 -8.84
C MET A 118 -33.49 3.57 -7.70
N GLU A 119 -33.95 2.78 -6.73
CA GLU A 119 -33.12 2.26 -5.64
C GLU A 119 -32.07 1.25 -6.12
N GLU A 120 -32.39 0.45 -7.14
CA GLU A 120 -31.47 -0.53 -7.71
C GLU A 120 -30.34 0.16 -8.50
N LYS A 121 -30.68 1.24 -9.22
CA LYS A 121 -29.66 2.10 -9.87
C LYS A 121 -28.77 2.80 -8.86
N LEU A 122 -29.36 3.31 -7.77
CA LEU A 122 -28.58 3.92 -6.68
C LEU A 122 -27.72 2.88 -5.96
N HIS A 123 -28.18 1.63 -5.83
CA HIS A 123 -27.38 0.55 -5.28
C HIS A 123 -26.15 0.23 -6.15
N ASP A 124 -26.36 0.12 -7.47
CA ASP A 124 -25.30 -0.07 -8.47
C ASP A 124 -24.25 1.06 -8.42
N GLU A 125 -24.68 2.30 -8.22
CA GLU A 125 -23.77 3.45 -8.05
C GLU A 125 -23.01 3.44 -6.71
N ARG A 126 -23.59 2.90 -5.64
CA ARG A 126 -22.97 2.85 -4.31
C ARG A 126 -21.98 1.70 -4.17
N LEU A 127 -22.14 0.63 -4.96
CA LEU A 127 -21.28 -0.57 -4.97
C LEU A 127 -19.75 -0.29 -4.95
N PRO A 128 -19.19 0.59 -5.81
CA PRO A 128 -17.76 0.87 -5.79
C PRO A 128 -17.29 1.50 -4.46
N ILE A 129 -18.10 2.37 -3.85
CA ILE A 129 -17.77 2.98 -2.56
C ILE A 129 -17.83 1.93 -1.45
N GLN A 130 -18.80 1.02 -1.50
CA GLN A 130 -18.92 -0.07 -0.54
C GLN A 130 -17.72 -1.02 -0.58
N GLN A 131 -17.24 -1.37 -1.79
CA GLN A 131 -16.04 -2.19 -1.98
C GLN A 131 -14.81 -1.49 -1.40
N LEU A 132 -14.61 -0.20 -1.74
CA LEU A 132 -13.50 0.58 -1.19
C LEU A 132 -13.50 0.62 0.34
N LEU A 133 -14.67 0.78 0.96
CA LEU A 133 -14.77 0.82 2.42
C LEU A 133 -14.49 -0.53 3.07
N ARG A 134 -15.05 -1.62 2.55
CA ARG A 134 -14.94 -2.96 3.14
C ARG A 134 -13.56 -3.58 2.94
N GLU A 135 -12.95 -3.35 1.78
CA GLU A 135 -11.68 -3.97 1.41
C GLU A 135 -10.53 -3.01 1.68
N ASP A 136 -10.46 -1.92 0.92
CA ASP A 136 -9.27 -1.06 0.88
C ASP A 136 -9.08 -0.25 2.17
N CYS A 137 -10.15 0.38 2.68
CA CYS A 137 -10.06 1.20 3.89
C CYS A 137 -9.81 0.34 5.15
N VAL A 138 -10.36 -0.88 5.20
CA VAL A 138 -10.09 -1.84 6.28
C VAL A 138 -8.68 -2.40 6.16
N HIS A 139 -8.24 -2.77 4.96
CA HIS A 139 -6.90 -3.36 4.75
C HIS A 139 -5.77 -2.39 5.08
N VAL A 140 -5.92 -1.10 4.75
CA VAL A 140 -4.98 -0.05 5.13
C VAL A 140 -5.01 0.24 6.65
N GLY A 141 -6.02 -0.27 7.36
CA GLY A 141 -6.25 0.01 8.77
C GLY A 141 -6.77 1.42 9.02
N LEU A 142 -7.37 2.06 8.01
CA LEU A 142 -7.97 3.39 8.16
C LEU A 142 -9.23 3.32 9.01
N ILE A 143 -10.06 2.28 8.87
CA ILE A 143 -11.28 2.04 9.66
C ILE A 143 -11.39 0.57 10.07
N ASP A 144 -12.08 0.31 11.16
CA ASP A 144 -12.45 -1.05 11.56
C ASP A 144 -13.52 -1.65 10.63
N PRO A 145 -13.55 -2.99 10.44
CA PRO A 145 -14.57 -3.65 9.62
C PRO A 145 -16.00 -3.36 10.11
N LYS A 146 -16.20 -3.29 11.43
CA LYS A 146 -17.50 -2.92 12.04
C LYS A 146 -17.92 -1.49 11.69
N THR A 147 -16.96 -0.59 11.56
CA THR A 147 -17.21 0.81 11.20
C THR A 147 -17.50 0.93 9.71
N ALA A 148 -16.79 0.16 8.87
CA ALA A 148 -17.07 0.07 7.44
C ALA A 148 -18.50 -0.42 7.17
N GLU A 149 -18.95 -1.48 7.83
CA GLU A 149 -20.33 -1.99 7.71
C GLU A 149 -21.37 -0.95 8.13
N ARG A 150 -21.12 -0.21 9.22
CA ARG A 150 -21.99 0.88 9.67
C ARG A 150 -22.08 2.00 8.64
N LEU A 151 -20.95 2.42 8.08
CA LEU A 151 -20.92 3.47 7.06
C LEU A 151 -21.67 3.04 5.81
N VAL A 152 -21.51 1.78 5.37
CA VAL A 152 -22.27 1.21 4.25
C VAL A 152 -23.77 1.18 4.54
N GLY A 153 -24.17 0.76 5.75
CA GLY A 153 -25.57 0.80 6.17
C GLY A 153 -26.17 2.22 6.16
N ASN A 154 -25.39 3.23 6.54
CA ASN A 154 -25.83 4.63 6.53
C ASN A 154 -25.99 5.22 5.11
N MET A 155 -25.51 4.53 4.07
CA MET A 155 -25.70 4.96 2.68
C MET A 155 -27.12 4.72 2.16
N THR A 156 -27.89 3.84 2.81
CA THR A 156 -29.25 3.51 2.36
C THR A 156 -30.17 4.73 2.49
N GLY A 157 -30.89 5.07 1.43
CA GLY A 157 -31.78 6.23 1.40
C GLY A 157 -31.10 7.57 1.08
N LYS A 158 -29.79 7.60 0.82
CA LYS A 158 -29.03 8.80 0.40
C LYS A 158 -28.59 8.70 -1.05
N THR A 159 -28.37 9.83 -1.72
CA THR A 159 -27.71 9.80 -3.03
C THR A 159 -26.28 9.28 -2.89
N SER A 160 -25.74 8.67 -3.95
CA SER A 160 -24.36 8.19 -3.99
C SER A 160 -23.37 9.30 -3.60
N ARG A 161 -23.60 10.52 -4.09
CA ARG A 161 -22.80 11.72 -3.81
C ARG A 161 -22.87 12.19 -2.37
N ASP A 162 -24.07 12.30 -1.80
CA ASP A 162 -24.23 12.79 -0.42
C ASP A 162 -23.66 11.79 0.59
N ALA A 163 -23.88 10.49 0.34
CA ALA A 163 -23.28 9.42 1.10
C ALA A 163 -21.74 9.49 1.05
N GLU A 164 -21.16 9.70 -0.15
CA GLU A 164 -19.71 9.83 -0.29
C GLU A 164 -19.16 11.01 0.51
N LEU A 165 -19.81 12.17 0.47
CA LEU A 165 -19.35 13.36 1.21
C LEU A 165 -19.33 13.14 2.73
N GLU A 166 -20.36 12.52 3.29
CA GLU A 166 -20.41 12.18 4.71
C GLU A 166 -19.34 11.16 5.09
N ILE A 167 -19.17 10.12 4.27
CA ILE A 167 -18.12 9.10 4.46
C ILE A 167 -16.75 9.78 4.44
N VAL A 168 -16.49 10.66 3.48
CA VAL A 168 -15.22 11.39 3.34
C VAL A 168 -14.94 12.28 4.55
N GLU A 169 -15.94 12.97 5.09
CA GLU A 169 -15.78 13.72 6.34
C GLU A 169 -15.39 12.79 7.50
N HIS A 170 -16.08 11.66 7.65
CA HIS A 170 -15.77 10.69 8.69
C HIS A 170 -14.35 10.11 8.54
N LEU A 171 -13.95 9.74 7.32
CA LEU A 171 -12.63 9.20 7.04
C LEU A 171 -11.51 10.24 7.25
N ARG A 172 -11.74 11.51 6.89
CA ARG A 172 -10.78 12.60 7.15
C ARG A 172 -10.55 12.81 8.64
N GLN A 173 -11.62 12.85 9.43
CA GLN A 173 -11.52 12.98 10.88
C GLN A 173 -10.72 11.80 11.46
N HIS A 174 -11.03 10.58 11.02
CA HIS A 174 -10.36 9.40 11.54
C HIS A 174 -8.87 9.35 11.14
N LEU A 175 -8.54 9.68 9.89
CA LEU A 175 -7.15 9.82 9.42
C LEU A 175 -6.40 10.88 10.23
N GLN A 176 -7.03 12.03 10.50
CA GLN A 176 -6.42 13.09 11.30
C GLN A 176 -6.10 12.61 12.72
N ASP A 177 -6.98 11.83 13.34
CA ASP A 177 -6.77 11.29 14.68
C ASP A 177 -5.70 10.18 14.69
N GLN A 178 -5.62 9.35 13.63
CA GLN A 178 -4.53 8.39 13.43
C GLN A 178 -3.17 9.12 13.30
N VAL A 179 -3.09 10.16 12.47
CA VAL A 179 -1.88 10.98 12.30
C VAL A 179 -1.45 11.62 13.63
N LYS A 180 -2.39 12.20 14.39
CA LYS A 180 -2.10 12.72 15.74
C LYS A 180 -1.56 11.61 16.66
N GLY A 181 -2.13 10.42 16.57
CA GLY A 181 -1.66 9.22 17.28
C GLY A 181 -0.22 8.86 16.92
N PHE A 182 0.11 8.83 15.62
CA PHE A 182 1.46 8.58 15.13
C PHE A 182 2.45 9.63 15.61
N ILE A 183 2.13 10.92 15.46
CA ILE A 183 2.98 12.04 15.93
C ILE A 183 3.25 11.94 17.44
N ARG A 184 2.24 11.60 18.26
CA ARG A 184 2.41 11.41 19.71
C ARG A 184 3.30 10.21 20.03
N LYS A 185 3.07 9.06 19.38
CA LYS A 185 3.85 7.83 19.59
C LYS A 185 5.32 8.01 19.17
N ALA A 186 5.56 8.69 18.05
CA ALA A 186 6.87 8.90 17.46
C ALA A 186 7.55 10.22 17.89
N LYS A 187 6.97 10.98 18.82
CA LYS A 187 7.46 12.31 19.27
C LYS A 187 7.78 13.26 18.10
N GLY A 188 6.87 13.36 17.14
CA GLY A 188 7.07 14.13 15.90
C GLY A 188 7.14 13.22 14.68
N GLY A 189 7.85 12.10 14.76
CA GLY A 189 7.94 11.14 13.65
C GLY A 189 8.45 11.78 12.34
N PRO A 190 7.96 11.32 11.17
CA PRO A 190 8.32 11.92 9.87
C PRO A 190 7.78 13.34 9.69
N TRP A 191 6.83 13.78 10.52
CA TRP A 191 6.22 15.11 10.49
C TRP A 191 6.58 15.92 11.73
N GLY A 192 7.84 15.85 12.17
CA GLY A 192 8.33 16.60 13.34
C GLY A 192 8.21 18.11 13.18
N ASP A 193 8.30 18.61 11.94
CA ASP A 193 8.27 20.03 11.64
C ASP A 193 6.84 20.58 11.62
N PRO A 194 6.55 21.71 12.30
CA PRO A 194 5.21 22.32 12.32
C PRO A 194 4.64 22.62 10.93
N ARG A 195 5.50 22.96 9.96
CA ARG A 195 5.11 23.22 8.57
C ARG A 195 4.61 21.95 7.89
N THR A 196 5.34 20.83 8.03
CA THR A 196 4.95 19.54 7.43
C THR A 196 3.64 19.01 8.03
N GLN A 197 3.39 19.24 9.32
CA GLN A 197 2.11 18.91 9.94
C GLN A 197 0.97 19.76 9.40
N GLU A 198 1.23 21.03 9.13
CA GLU A 198 0.22 21.94 8.58
C GLU A 198 -0.10 21.62 7.12
N ASP A 199 0.91 21.28 6.32
CA ASP A 199 0.74 20.83 4.95
C ASP A 199 -0.06 19.51 4.92
N LEU A 200 0.27 18.55 5.79
CA LEU A 200 -0.50 17.31 5.94
C LEU A 200 -1.96 17.55 6.35
N ARG A 201 -2.22 18.50 7.26
CA ARG A 201 -3.60 18.89 7.63
C ARG A 201 -4.35 19.45 6.44
N LYS A 202 -3.73 20.33 5.65
CA LYS A 202 -4.32 20.90 4.44
C LYS A 202 -4.63 19.82 3.41
N ASP A 203 -3.72 18.88 3.21
CA ASP A 203 -3.91 17.77 2.28
C ASP A 203 -5.08 16.87 2.70
N ILE A 204 -5.19 16.56 3.99
CA ILE A 204 -6.34 15.81 4.53
C ILE A 204 -7.65 16.57 4.27
N HIS A 205 -7.70 17.88 4.53
CA HIS A 205 -8.91 18.68 4.29
C HIS A 205 -9.23 18.88 2.80
N ALA A 206 -8.22 18.91 1.94
CA ALA A 206 -8.36 19.04 0.50
C ALA A 206 -8.93 17.77 -0.17
N ALA A 207 -8.82 16.61 0.48
CA ALA A 207 -9.39 15.35 0.00
C ALA A 207 -10.93 15.41 -0.01
N ARG A 208 -11.53 15.23 -1.18
CA ARG A 208 -13.00 15.32 -1.41
C ARG A 208 -13.66 14.00 -1.81
N SER A 209 -12.89 12.95 -2.03
CA SER A 209 -13.38 11.61 -2.40
C SER A 209 -12.80 10.53 -1.51
N VAL A 210 -13.50 9.42 -1.36
CA VAL A 210 -13.04 8.29 -0.52
C VAL A 210 -11.68 7.78 -1.01
N ARG A 211 -11.51 7.73 -2.33
CA ARG A 211 -10.26 7.34 -2.98
C ARG A 211 -9.10 8.28 -2.65
N SER A 212 -9.33 9.59 -2.63
CA SER A 212 -8.28 10.56 -2.29
C SER A 212 -7.82 10.42 -0.83
N VAL A 213 -8.76 10.24 0.11
CA VAL A 213 -8.44 10.01 1.53
C VAL A 213 -7.69 8.69 1.70
N LEU A 214 -8.10 7.63 1.00
CA LEU A 214 -7.41 6.34 1.02
C LEU A 214 -5.97 6.43 0.52
N MET A 215 -5.73 7.17 -0.58
CA MET A 215 -4.38 7.37 -1.11
C MET A 215 -3.50 8.13 -0.14
N LEU A 216 -4.03 9.18 0.49
CA LEU A 216 -3.32 9.90 1.56
C LEU A 216 -3.04 8.99 2.76
N ALA A 217 -4.01 8.18 3.20
CA ALA A 217 -3.83 7.24 4.29
C ALA A 217 -2.71 6.22 3.98
N ARG A 218 -2.69 5.66 2.77
CA ARG A 218 -1.62 4.76 2.30
C ARG A 218 -0.25 5.44 2.34
N GLN A 219 -0.17 6.69 1.87
CA GLN A 219 1.06 7.46 1.90
C GLN A 219 1.53 7.72 3.33
N VAL A 220 0.63 8.19 4.19
CA VAL A 220 0.90 8.46 5.61
C VAL A 220 1.39 7.21 6.33
N VAL A 221 0.71 6.07 6.16
CA VAL A 221 1.12 4.80 6.77
C VAL A 221 2.49 4.36 6.24
N LYS A 222 2.73 4.50 4.94
CA LYS A 222 4.03 4.16 4.34
C LYS A 222 5.16 5.06 4.85
N GLU A 223 4.94 6.37 4.94
CA GLU A 223 5.91 7.33 5.50
C GLU A 223 6.19 7.02 6.97
N TYR A 224 5.16 6.73 7.75
CA TYR A 224 5.30 6.33 9.14
C TYR A 224 6.08 5.02 9.29
N GLN A 225 5.75 3.99 8.50
CA GLN A 225 6.46 2.71 8.53
C GLN A 225 7.91 2.84 8.07
N THR A 226 8.17 3.66 7.05
CA THR A 226 9.54 3.94 6.59
C THR A 226 10.33 4.63 7.70
N TRP A 227 9.74 5.65 8.32
CA TRP A 227 10.35 6.31 9.47
C TRP A 227 10.53 5.35 10.65
N GLU A 228 9.59 4.43 10.90
CA GLU A 228 9.69 3.42 11.95
C GLU A 228 10.73 2.33 11.61
N GLN A 229 11.04 2.08 10.35
CA GLN A 229 12.16 1.21 9.96
C GLN A 229 13.50 1.93 10.15
N GLU A 230 13.56 3.22 9.84
CA GLU A 230 14.79 4.03 9.93
C GLU A 230 15.11 4.50 11.36
N HIS A 231 14.08 4.81 12.14
CA HIS A 231 14.15 5.44 13.47
C HIS A 231 13.39 4.66 14.54
N GLY A 232 12.47 3.79 14.14
CA GLY A 232 11.76 2.93 15.06
C GLY A 232 12.73 1.87 15.59
N ARG A 233 12.58 1.64 16.88
CA ARG A 233 13.43 0.76 17.68
C ARG A 233 13.14 -0.69 17.37
N HIS A 234 13.46 -1.13 16.17
CA HIS A 234 13.46 -2.53 15.80
C HIS A 234 14.91 -3.00 15.79
N GLY A 235 15.42 -3.25 17.01
CA GLY A 235 16.80 -3.66 17.28
C GLY A 235 17.20 -3.37 18.73
N ILE A 236 18.21 -4.11 19.21
CA ILE A 236 18.75 -4.18 20.60
C ILE A 236 19.01 -2.79 21.25
N LEU A 237 18.99 -1.70 20.51
CA LEU A 237 19.16 -0.31 20.99
C LEU A 237 17.94 0.29 21.71
N GLY A 238 16.80 -0.41 21.76
CA GLY A 238 15.69 -0.07 22.68
C GLY A 238 16.08 -0.13 24.18
N LEU A 239 17.20 -0.78 24.52
CA LEU A 239 17.75 -0.87 25.88
C LEU A 239 18.42 0.42 26.38
N PHE A 240 18.69 1.40 25.52
CA PHE A 240 19.45 2.61 25.88
C PHE A 240 18.65 3.92 25.79
N SER A 241 17.33 3.86 25.93
CA SER A 241 16.62 5.07 26.34
C SER A 241 16.91 5.35 27.81
N PRO A 242 17.46 6.52 28.17
CA PRO A 242 17.66 6.86 29.56
C PRO A 242 16.28 6.88 30.22
N ARG A 243 16.04 5.90 31.10
CA ARG A 243 15.02 5.98 32.14
C ARG A 243 15.17 7.36 32.77
N ARG A 244 14.16 8.23 32.61
CA ARG A 244 14.03 9.42 33.44
C ARG A 244 13.99 8.95 34.90
N LYS A 245 15.12 9.08 35.61
CA LYS A 245 15.11 9.11 37.07
C LYS A 245 14.52 10.46 37.47
N LEU A 246 13.21 10.48 37.72
CA LEU A 246 12.63 11.44 38.64
C LEU A 246 12.77 10.86 40.04
N ALA A 247 13.63 11.47 40.87
CA ALA A 247 13.43 11.64 42.32
C ALA A 247 14.67 12.32 42.92
N ARG A 248 14.56 13.63 43.17
CA ARG A 248 14.91 14.26 44.44
C ARG A 248 13.81 15.24 44.77
#